data_AF-A0A9Q0D290-F1
#
_entry.id   AF-A0A9Q0D290-F1
#
_cell.length_a   1.000
_cell.length_b   1.000
_cell.length_c   1.000
_cell.angle_alpha   90.00
_cell.angle_beta   90.00
_cell.angle_gamma   90.00
#
_symmetry.space_group_name_H-M   'P 1'
#
loop_
_entity.id
_entity.type
_entity.pdbx_description
1 polymer ?
#
loop_
_entity_poly.entity_id
_entity_poly.type
_entity_poly.pdbx_seq_one_letter_code
_entity_poly.pdbx_strand_id
1 'polypeptide(L)'
;MKSWKRRFRNFVKYILSGSDQSKIPAVVKCIALVAFLGADDLDETEMVMETIWKVIQPKSGYNVTTVNYEPPMVVVAINAWSFLLTTISTWRINPENWIKHISHLSTLLEADDRSVRMAAGEAIALCFELKLFVVKPADEEDAKYLQHLTYMQNMKAKVIAQIGTLSCEASRKGANKKNLNEQRELFHKIWDYVMNGGNVEETGFQLEELYSKFHKAISAEGIPPSCSGQSSYA
;
A
#
# COMPACT_ATOMS: atom_id res chain seq x y z
N MET A 1 25.09 -15.61 -3.48
CA MET A 1 23.69 -15.23 -3.16
C MET A 1 23.24 -15.37 -1.68
N LYS A 2 24.05 -15.83 -0.70
CA LYS A 2 23.61 -15.88 0.74
C LYS A 2 23.59 -14.52 1.47
N SER A 3 23.98 -13.42 0.80
CA SER A 3 24.22 -12.11 1.43
C SER A 3 22.94 -11.30 1.63
N TRP A 4 21.99 -11.43 0.71
CA TRP A 4 20.75 -10.64 0.65
C TRP A 4 19.83 -10.90 1.84
N LYS A 5 19.47 -12.18 2.08
CA LYS A 5 18.63 -12.61 3.23
C LYS A 5 19.19 -12.17 4.59
N ARG A 6 20.53 -12.11 4.74
CA ARG A 6 21.16 -11.64 5.99
C ARG A 6 20.98 -10.14 6.19
N ARG A 7 21.18 -9.32 5.15
CA ARG A 7 20.99 -7.87 5.21
C ARG A 7 19.51 -7.51 5.36
N PHE A 8 18.63 -8.23 4.66
CA PHE A 8 17.18 -8.13 4.80
C PHE A 8 16.71 -8.28 6.25
N ARG A 9 17.20 -9.30 6.97
CA ARG A 9 16.86 -9.50 8.40
C ARG A 9 17.21 -8.29 9.28
N ASN A 10 18.28 -7.56 8.98
CA ASN A 10 18.65 -6.38 9.75
C ASN A 10 17.71 -5.21 9.46
N PHE A 11 17.31 -5.00 8.20
CA PHE A 11 16.31 -3.98 7.84
C PHE A 11 14.94 -4.29 8.43
N VAL A 12 14.50 -5.55 8.38
CA VAL A 12 13.25 -6.01 9.01
C VAL A 12 13.27 -5.71 10.51
N LYS A 13 14.34 -6.11 11.21
CA LYS A 13 14.49 -5.82 12.64
C LYS A 13 14.48 -4.32 12.92
N TYR A 14 15.16 -3.53 12.09
CA TYR A 14 15.21 -2.08 12.23
C TYR A 14 13.81 -1.45 12.11
N ILE A 15 13.08 -1.77 11.02
CA ILE A 15 11.71 -1.32 10.80
C ILE A 15 10.83 -1.70 11.98
N LEU A 16 10.81 -2.99 12.35
CA LEU A 16 9.92 -3.51 13.40
C LEU A 16 10.29 -3.05 14.82
N SER A 17 11.56 -2.69 15.06
CA SER A 17 11.98 -2.17 16.37
C SER A 17 11.45 -0.76 16.65
N GLY A 18 11.05 -0.01 15.61
CA GLY A 18 10.61 1.37 15.76
C GLY A 18 11.71 2.34 16.26
N SER A 19 12.98 1.90 16.31
CA SER A 19 14.05 2.58 17.06
C SER A 19 14.25 4.05 16.68
N ASP A 20 14.27 4.37 15.39
CA ASP A 20 14.39 5.74 14.87
C ASP A 20 13.38 5.96 13.76
N GLN A 21 12.16 6.34 14.18
CA GLN A 21 11.00 6.53 13.31
C GLN A 21 11.25 7.54 12.18
N SER A 22 12.18 8.48 12.34
CA SER A 22 12.50 9.47 11.31
C SER A 22 13.16 8.84 10.06
N LYS A 23 13.84 7.69 10.22
CA LYS A 23 14.55 6.99 9.15
C LYS A 23 13.79 5.80 8.57
N ILE A 24 12.76 5.31 9.27
CA ILE A 24 11.97 4.15 8.81
C ILE A 24 11.34 4.38 7.42
N PRO A 25 10.80 5.57 7.07
CA PRO A 25 10.28 5.82 5.73
C PRO A 25 11.30 5.56 4.62
N ALA A 26 12.51 6.09 4.76
CA ALA A 26 13.61 5.87 3.81
C ALA A 26 13.98 4.39 3.72
N VAL A 27 14.07 3.70 4.87
CA VAL A 27 14.37 2.26 4.91
C VAL A 27 13.29 1.42 4.22
N VAL A 28 12.01 1.76 4.39
CA VAL A 28 10.90 1.07 3.72
C VAL A 28 10.90 1.32 2.22
N LYS A 29 11.20 2.54 1.76
CA LYS A 29 11.38 2.81 0.33
C LYS A 29 12.56 2.02 -0.25
N CYS A 30 13.70 2.02 0.43
CA CYS A 30 14.89 1.29 0.00
C CYS A 30 14.63 -0.22 -0.07
N ILE A 31 13.99 -0.82 0.94
CA ILE A 31 13.75 -2.27 0.92
C ILE A 31 12.79 -2.67 -0.20
N ALA A 32 11.79 -1.85 -0.51
CA ALA A 32 10.90 -2.07 -1.64
C ALA A 32 11.63 -1.95 -2.99
N LEU A 33 12.48 -0.93 -3.18
CA LEU A 33 13.26 -0.79 -4.41
C LEU A 33 14.20 -1.98 -4.64
N VAL A 34 14.89 -2.42 -3.59
CA VAL A 34 15.86 -3.51 -3.78
C VAL A 34 15.15 -4.85 -3.94
N ALA A 35 13.99 -5.07 -3.31
CA ALA A 35 13.16 -6.22 -3.61
C ALA A 35 12.66 -6.20 -5.07
N PHE A 36 12.22 -5.04 -5.55
CA PHE A 36 11.79 -4.86 -6.94
C PHE A 36 12.92 -5.15 -7.96
N LEU A 37 14.13 -4.67 -7.70
CA LEU A 37 15.26 -4.81 -8.64
C LEU A 37 16.05 -6.11 -8.51
N GLY A 38 16.02 -6.74 -7.33
CA GLY A 38 17.04 -7.72 -6.94
C GLY A 38 16.51 -8.89 -6.14
N ALA A 39 15.19 -9.08 -6.03
CA ALA A 39 14.64 -10.34 -5.55
C ALA A 39 14.96 -11.45 -6.56
N ASP A 40 15.55 -12.54 -6.08
CA ASP A 40 15.90 -13.70 -6.92
C ASP A 40 14.65 -14.48 -7.36
N ASP A 41 13.58 -14.41 -6.56
CA ASP A 41 12.29 -15.05 -6.79
C ASP A 41 11.13 -14.26 -6.16
N LEU A 42 9.89 -14.66 -6.47
CA LEU A 42 8.69 -14.02 -5.94
C LEU A 42 8.50 -14.25 -4.43
N ASP A 43 9.04 -15.32 -3.87
CA ASP A 43 8.92 -15.62 -2.44
C ASP A 43 9.68 -14.57 -1.60
N GLU A 44 10.82 -14.10 -2.11
CA GLU A 44 11.54 -12.98 -1.52
C GLU A 44 10.76 -11.66 -1.58
N THR A 45 10.08 -11.38 -2.70
CA THR A 45 9.21 -10.21 -2.83
C THR A 45 8.02 -10.28 -1.87
N GLU A 46 7.34 -11.44 -1.78
CA GLU A 46 6.22 -11.65 -0.86
C GLU A 46 6.67 -11.49 0.60
N MET A 47 7.84 -12.01 0.96
CA MET A 47 8.43 -11.82 2.29
C MET A 47 8.67 -10.34 2.62
N VAL A 48 9.12 -9.53 1.64
CA VAL A 48 9.30 -8.08 1.81
C VAL A 48 7.94 -7.41 1.98
N MET A 49 6.96 -7.75 1.14
CA MET A 49 5.59 -7.25 1.25
C MET A 49 4.97 -7.54 2.61
N GLU A 50 5.07 -8.77 3.12
CA GLU A 50 4.59 -9.15 4.44
C GLU A 50 5.33 -8.44 5.58
N THR A 51 6.58 -8.04 5.35
CA THR A 51 7.33 -7.22 6.32
C THR A 51 6.80 -5.79 6.35
N ILE A 52 6.59 -5.18 5.19
CA ILE A 52 5.99 -3.84 5.07
C ILE A 52 4.57 -3.85 5.62
N TRP A 53 3.81 -4.94 5.38
CA TRP A 53 2.45 -5.10 5.87
C TRP A 53 2.34 -5.02 7.40
N LYS A 54 3.35 -5.48 8.14
CA LYS A 54 3.39 -5.35 9.61
C LYS A 54 3.48 -3.91 10.10
N VAL A 55 3.86 -2.96 9.23
CA VAL A 55 3.80 -1.52 9.52
C VAL A 55 2.38 -0.99 9.31
N ILE A 56 1.70 -1.45 8.25
CA ILE A 56 0.32 -1.06 7.90
C ILE A 56 -0.69 -1.65 8.89
N GLN A 57 -0.43 -2.88 9.34
CA GLN A 57 -1.23 -3.63 10.30
C GLN A 57 -0.31 -4.24 11.37
N PRO A 58 0.11 -3.46 12.38
CA PRO A 58 0.85 -3.99 13.51
C PRO A 58 0.01 -5.05 14.21
N LYS A 59 0.54 -6.28 14.35
CA LYS A 59 -0.17 -7.34 15.08
C LYS A 59 -0.24 -6.97 16.56
N SER A 60 -1.45 -6.90 17.10
CA SER A 60 -1.67 -6.83 18.55
C SER A 60 -1.39 -8.20 19.18
N GLY A 61 -0.16 -8.40 19.67
CA GLY A 61 0.21 -9.57 20.46
C GLY A 61 -0.01 -9.32 21.95
N TYR A 62 -0.43 -10.34 22.70
CA TYR A 62 -0.85 -10.24 24.11
C TYR A 62 0.24 -9.73 25.09
N ASN A 63 1.51 -9.56 24.67
CA ASN A 63 2.61 -9.15 25.55
C ASN A 63 3.71 -8.29 24.86
N VAL A 64 3.43 -7.69 23.70
CA VAL A 64 4.42 -6.84 22.99
C VAL A 64 3.79 -5.48 22.77
N THR A 65 4.47 -4.42 23.23
CA THR A 65 4.10 -3.03 22.92
C THR A 65 3.90 -2.89 21.42
N THR A 66 2.66 -2.68 20.99
CA THR A 66 2.32 -2.41 19.59
C THR A 66 2.97 -1.10 19.18
N VAL A 67 3.86 -1.16 18.20
CA VAL A 67 4.42 0.04 17.58
C VAL A 67 3.30 0.68 16.75
N ASN A 68 2.72 1.75 17.27
CA ASN A 68 1.80 2.59 16.50
C ASN A 68 2.65 3.50 15.62
N TYR A 69 2.50 3.34 14.30
CA TYR A 69 3.16 4.21 13.33
C TYR A 69 2.27 5.41 13.02
N GLU A 70 2.89 6.59 12.96
CA GLU A 70 2.22 7.83 12.58
C GLU A 70 1.68 7.77 11.14
N PRO A 71 0.60 8.50 10.80
CA PRO A 71 -0.04 8.44 9.48
C PRO A 71 0.91 8.56 8.27
N PRO A 72 1.92 9.46 8.27
CA PRO A 72 2.87 9.54 7.15
C PRO A 72 3.66 8.25 6.91
N MET A 73 3.99 7.50 7.98
CA MET A 73 4.70 6.23 7.87
C MET A 73 3.79 5.14 7.29
N VAL A 74 2.51 5.12 7.72
CA VAL A 74 1.50 4.20 7.17
C VAL A 74 1.30 4.44 5.67
N VAL A 75 1.23 5.71 5.23
CA VAL A 75 1.15 6.08 3.81
C VAL A 75 2.35 5.54 3.02
N VAL A 76 3.57 5.73 3.54
CA VAL A 76 4.79 5.23 2.88
C VAL A 76 4.77 3.71 2.78
N ALA A 77 4.33 3.02 3.83
CA ALA A 77 4.22 1.57 3.83
C ALA A 77 3.18 1.06 2.83
N ILE A 78 1.99 1.66 2.76
CA ILE A 78 0.95 1.31 1.78
C ILE A 78 1.51 1.49 0.36
N ASN A 79 2.13 2.63 0.07
CA ASN A 79 2.69 2.89 -1.26
C ASN A 79 3.80 1.91 -1.63
N ALA A 80 4.69 1.58 -0.70
CA ALA A 80 5.76 0.60 -0.91
C ALA A 80 5.23 -0.82 -1.12
N TRP A 81 4.19 -1.21 -0.39
CA TRP A 81 3.51 -2.48 -0.57
C TRP A 81 2.79 -2.56 -1.92
N SER A 82 2.03 -1.52 -2.29
CA SER A 82 1.35 -1.44 -3.60
C SER A 82 2.33 -1.45 -4.75
N PHE A 83 3.47 -0.77 -4.61
CA PHE A 83 4.55 -0.79 -5.58
C PHE A 83 5.07 -2.22 -5.82
N LEU A 84 5.36 -2.98 -4.76
CA LEU A 84 5.78 -4.37 -4.90
C LEU A 84 4.67 -5.28 -5.45
N LEU A 85 3.40 -5.01 -5.11
CA LEU A 85 2.26 -5.75 -5.63
C LEU A 85 2.21 -5.71 -7.16
N THR A 86 2.68 -4.64 -7.80
CA THR A 86 2.74 -4.54 -9.27
C THR A 86 3.64 -5.61 -9.92
N THR A 87 4.58 -6.19 -9.17
CA THR A 87 5.49 -7.23 -9.65
C THR A 87 4.92 -8.65 -9.51
N ILE A 88 3.86 -8.82 -8.72
CA ILE A 88 3.24 -10.12 -8.51
C ILE A 88 2.26 -10.38 -9.65
N SER A 89 2.60 -11.37 -10.47
CA SER A 89 1.75 -11.82 -11.55
C SER A 89 0.46 -12.47 -11.03
N THR A 90 -0.68 -12.17 -11.67
CA THR A 90 -2.06 -12.47 -11.21
C THR A 90 -2.45 -13.96 -11.08
N TRP A 91 -1.54 -14.90 -11.36
CA TRP A 91 -1.82 -16.33 -11.48
C TRP A 91 -1.35 -17.19 -10.28
N ARG A 92 -0.71 -16.61 -9.26
CA ARG A 92 -0.22 -17.32 -8.06
C ARG A 92 -0.79 -16.82 -6.73
N ILE A 93 -1.89 -16.10 -6.79
CA ILE A 93 -2.51 -15.42 -5.66
C ILE A 93 -3.29 -16.45 -4.82
N ASN A 94 -2.78 -16.80 -3.63
CA ASN A 94 -3.59 -17.50 -2.62
C ASN A 94 -4.70 -16.55 -2.15
N PRO A 95 -5.99 -16.84 -2.45
CA PRO A 95 -7.09 -15.94 -2.12
C PRO A 95 -7.14 -15.56 -0.63
N GLU A 96 -6.74 -16.45 0.26
CA GLU A 96 -6.78 -16.23 1.72
C GLU A 96 -5.85 -15.11 2.21
N ASN A 97 -4.72 -14.90 1.52
CA ASN A 97 -3.77 -13.84 1.90
C ASN A 97 -4.32 -12.47 1.48
N TRP A 98 -4.80 -12.35 0.24
CA TRP A 98 -5.28 -11.08 -0.32
C TRP A 98 -6.63 -10.64 0.24
N ILE A 99 -7.49 -11.60 0.59
CA ILE A 99 -8.74 -11.34 1.34
C ILE A 99 -8.45 -10.50 2.60
N LYS A 100 -7.43 -10.88 3.38
CA LYS A 100 -7.05 -10.18 4.61
C LYS A 100 -6.53 -8.78 4.31
N HIS A 101 -5.69 -8.66 3.28
CA HIS A 101 -5.11 -7.39 2.86
C HIS A 101 -6.17 -6.38 2.39
N ILE A 102 -7.08 -6.82 1.52
CA ILE A 102 -8.21 -6.03 1.02
C ILE A 102 -9.15 -5.63 2.16
N SER A 103 -9.44 -6.56 3.07
CA SER A 103 -10.29 -6.30 4.23
C SER A 103 -9.72 -5.20 5.12
N HIS A 104 -8.41 -5.25 5.40
CA HIS A 104 -7.75 -4.21 6.18
C HIS A 104 -7.66 -2.88 5.43
N LEU A 105 -7.34 -2.86 4.14
CA LEU A 105 -7.35 -1.63 3.32
C LEU A 105 -8.73 -0.96 3.32
N SER A 106 -9.82 -1.73 3.29
CA SER A 106 -11.18 -1.20 3.42
C SER A 106 -11.41 -0.48 4.75
N THR A 107 -10.78 -0.91 5.84
CA THR A 107 -10.84 -0.18 7.13
C THR A 107 -10.07 1.14 7.07
N LEU A 108 -8.97 1.20 6.32
CA LEU A 108 -8.16 2.41 6.17
C LEU A 108 -8.84 3.48 5.30
N LEU A 109 -9.84 3.13 4.49
CA LEU A 109 -10.71 4.11 3.82
C LEU A 109 -11.54 4.94 4.81
N GLU A 110 -11.70 4.47 6.04
CA GLU A 110 -12.41 5.16 7.12
C GLU A 110 -11.46 5.86 8.11
N ALA A 111 -10.15 5.87 7.83
CA ALA A 111 -9.15 6.50 8.69
C ALA A 111 -9.41 8.01 8.87
N ASP A 112 -9.04 8.53 10.04
CA ASP A 112 -9.14 9.98 10.32
C ASP A 112 -8.20 10.80 9.44
N ASP A 113 -7.02 10.25 9.13
CA ASP A 113 -6.04 10.89 8.28
C ASP A 113 -6.38 10.72 6.78
N ARG A 114 -6.49 11.85 6.07
CA ARG A 114 -6.86 11.85 4.66
C ARG A 114 -5.81 11.22 3.77
N SER A 115 -4.53 11.42 4.06
CA SER A 115 -3.45 10.87 3.26
C SER A 115 -3.43 9.35 3.36
N VAL A 116 -3.72 8.78 4.53
CA VAL A 116 -3.94 7.34 4.72
C VAL A 116 -5.12 6.85 3.89
N ARG A 117 -6.26 7.54 3.92
CA ARG A 117 -7.42 7.18 3.07
C ARG A 117 -7.07 7.17 1.60
N MET A 118 -6.40 8.22 1.11
CA MET A 118 -5.99 8.35 -0.29
C MET A 118 -5.05 7.21 -0.71
N ALA A 119 -4.02 6.92 0.09
CA ALA A 119 -3.09 5.82 -0.20
C ALA A 119 -3.80 4.45 -0.20
N ALA A 120 -4.72 4.21 0.73
CA ALA A 120 -5.53 3.00 0.76
C ALA A 120 -6.46 2.89 -0.46
N GLY A 121 -7.05 4.00 -0.91
CA GLY A 121 -7.86 4.06 -2.12
C GLY A 121 -7.06 3.69 -3.37
N GLU A 122 -5.86 4.23 -3.53
CA GLU A 122 -4.96 3.89 -4.63
C GLU A 122 -4.55 2.42 -4.59
N ALA A 123 -4.20 1.89 -3.41
CA ALA A 123 -3.88 0.47 -3.25
C ALA A 123 -5.07 -0.45 -3.62
N ILE A 124 -6.28 -0.08 -3.22
CA ILE A 124 -7.50 -0.81 -3.57
C ILE A 124 -7.76 -0.76 -5.08
N ALA A 125 -7.56 0.39 -5.70
CA ALA A 125 -7.76 0.55 -7.12
C ALA A 125 -6.79 -0.37 -7.91
N LEU A 126 -5.57 -0.59 -7.39
CA LEU A 126 -4.60 -1.53 -7.97
C LEU A 126 -5.07 -2.97 -7.78
N CYS A 127 -5.68 -3.30 -6.63
CA CYS A 127 -6.31 -4.59 -6.41
C CYS A 127 -7.46 -4.87 -7.41
N PHE A 128 -8.20 -3.84 -7.84
CA PHE A 128 -9.18 -3.96 -8.93
C PHE A 128 -8.50 -4.24 -10.28
N GLU A 129 -7.43 -3.49 -10.60
CA GLU A 129 -6.64 -3.64 -11.83
C GLU A 129 -6.06 -5.06 -11.96
N LEU A 130 -5.54 -5.59 -10.87
CA LEU A 130 -4.99 -6.95 -10.79
C LEU A 130 -6.06 -8.03 -10.63
N LYS A 131 -7.35 -7.66 -10.70
CA LYS A 131 -8.50 -8.57 -10.58
C LYS A 131 -8.51 -9.40 -9.29
N LEU A 132 -7.96 -8.86 -8.20
CA LEU A 132 -7.91 -9.54 -6.88
C LEU A 132 -9.29 -9.74 -6.25
N PHE A 133 -10.29 -8.98 -6.70
CA PHE A 133 -11.69 -9.13 -6.30
C PHE A 133 -12.44 -10.27 -7.03
N VAL A 134 -11.79 -10.95 -7.98
CA VAL A 134 -12.36 -12.07 -8.73
C VAL A 134 -11.77 -13.36 -8.18
N VAL A 135 -12.61 -14.14 -7.47
CA VAL A 135 -12.24 -15.51 -7.10
C VAL A 135 -12.62 -16.41 -8.29
N LYS A 136 -11.66 -17.15 -8.86
CA LYS A 136 -11.91 -18.11 -9.95
C LYS A 136 -12.30 -19.46 -9.38
N PRO A 137 -13.34 -20.13 -9.90
CA PRO A 137 -13.74 -21.44 -9.43
C PRO A 137 -12.57 -22.41 -9.60
N ALA A 138 -12.23 -23.11 -8.51
CA ALA A 138 -11.50 -24.36 -8.64
C ALA A 138 -12.43 -25.37 -9.32
N ASP A 139 -11.87 -26.33 -10.04
CA ASP A 139 -12.62 -27.37 -10.75
C ASP A 139 -13.48 -28.27 -9.83
N GLU A 140 -13.43 -28.03 -8.51
CA GLU A 140 -14.24 -28.68 -7.49
C GLU A 140 -15.02 -27.63 -6.66
N GLU A 141 -16.35 -27.75 -6.63
CA GLU A 141 -17.25 -26.95 -5.80
C GLU A 141 -17.07 -27.30 -4.31
N ASP A 142 -15.99 -26.79 -3.72
CA ASP A 142 -15.80 -26.81 -2.26
C ASP A 142 -16.69 -25.73 -1.62
N ALA A 143 -17.46 -26.10 -0.58
CA ALA A 143 -18.25 -25.15 0.21
C ALA A 143 -17.41 -23.98 0.75
N LYS A 144 -16.12 -24.21 1.03
CA LYS A 144 -15.17 -23.17 1.44
C LYS A 144 -14.90 -22.16 0.31
N TYR A 145 -14.83 -22.62 -0.93
CA TYR A 145 -14.67 -21.76 -2.10
C TYR A 145 -15.87 -20.81 -2.27
N LEU A 146 -17.09 -21.35 -2.18
CA LEU A 146 -18.33 -20.56 -2.26
C LEU A 146 -18.39 -19.51 -1.16
N GLN A 147 -18.00 -19.86 0.07
CA GLN A 147 -17.91 -18.91 1.19
C GLN A 147 -16.93 -17.76 0.90
N HIS A 148 -15.73 -18.08 0.38
CA HIS A 148 -14.75 -17.06 0.00
C HIS A 148 -15.23 -16.17 -1.15
N LEU A 149 -15.90 -16.75 -2.15
CA LEU A 149 -16.49 -16.01 -3.27
C LEU A 149 -17.54 -15.02 -2.76
N THR A 150 -18.49 -15.46 -1.93
CA THR A 150 -19.52 -14.60 -1.34
C THR A 150 -18.89 -13.50 -0.47
N TYR A 151 -17.92 -13.85 0.36
CA TYR A 151 -17.19 -12.87 1.18
C TYR A 151 -16.55 -11.79 0.30
N MET A 152 -15.85 -12.18 -0.76
CA MET A 152 -15.17 -11.25 -1.66
C MET A 152 -16.13 -10.37 -2.44
N GLN A 153 -17.28 -10.90 -2.87
CA GLN A 153 -18.34 -10.10 -3.50
C GLN A 153 -18.91 -9.05 -2.54
N ASN A 154 -19.18 -9.43 -1.29
CA ASN A 154 -19.64 -8.50 -0.26
C ASN A 154 -18.59 -7.42 0.04
N MET A 155 -17.32 -7.81 0.14
CA MET A 155 -16.21 -6.87 0.32
C MET A 155 -16.06 -5.92 -0.86
N LYS A 156 -16.18 -6.42 -2.10
CA LYS A 156 -16.18 -5.59 -3.31
C LYS A 156 -17.28 -4.54 -3.25
N ALA A 157 -18.51 -4.94 -2.93
CA ALA A 157 -19.65 -4.03 -2.81
C ALA A 157 -19.45 -2.98 -1.71
N LYS A 158 -18.92 -3.38 -0.55
CA LYS A 158 -18.58 -2.48 0.56
C LYS A 158 -17.55 -1.43 0.13
N VAL A 159 -16.43 -1.87 -0.45
CA VAL A 159 -15.33 -1.00 -0.90
C VAL A 159 -15.82 0.01 -1.93
N ILE A 160 -16.63 -0.45 -2.89
CA ILE A 160 -17.28 0.42 -3.86
C ILE A 160 -18.06 1.51 -3.11
N ALA A 161 -19.01 1.14 -2.25
CA ALA A 161 -19.81 2.11 -1.50
C ALA A 161 -18.98 3.13 -0.69
N GLN A 162 -17.88 2.69 -0.08
CA GLN A 162 -16.94 3.57 0.63
C GLN A 162 -16.29 4.58 -0.32
N ILE A 163 -15.77 4.13 -1.47
CA ILE A 163 -15.17 4.98 -2.51
C ILE A 163 -16.18 6.03 -3.00
N GLY A 164 -17.43 5.64 -3.26
CA GLY A 164 -18.48 6.56 -3.72
C GLY A 164 -18.88 7.59 -2.65
N THR A 165 -18.80 7.21 -1.38
CA THR A 165 -19.00 8.15 -0.27
C THR A 165 -17.85 9.17 -0.22
N LEU A 166 -16.61 8.72 -0.39
CA LEU A 166 -15.41 9.59 -0.35
C LEU A 166 -15.30 10.52 -1.56
N SER A 167 -15.79 10.13 -2.74
CA SER A 167 -15.85 11.01 -3.92
C SER A 167 -16.81 12.19 -3.74
N CYS A 168 -17.82 12.02 -2.89
CA CYS A 168 -18.86 13.00 -2.60
C CYS A 168 -18.70 13.65 -1.21
N GLU A 169 -17.61 13.41 -0.49
CA GLU A 169 -17.45 13.84 0.91
C GLU A 169 -17.54 15.38 1.02
N ALA A 170 -18.49 15.86 1.81
CA ALA A 170 -18.62 17.29 2.10
C ALA A 170 -17.53 17.76 3.08
N SER A 171 -17.11 19.01 2.94
CA SER A 171 -16.15 19.61 3.88
C SER A 171 -16.74 19.69 5.29
N ARG A 172 -16.15 19.00 6.27
CA ARG A 172 -16.48 19.24 7.68
C ARG A 172 -16.00 20.63 8.10
N LYS A 173 -16.75 21.25 9.03
CA LYS A 173 -16.43 22.58 9.58
C LYS A 173 -15.04 22.55 10.24
N GLY A 174 -14.10 23.35 9.73
CA GLY A 174 -12.70 23.39 10.20
C GLY A 174 -11.68 22.54 9.43
N ALA A 175 -12.11 21.82 8.38
CA ALA A 175 -11.19 21.01 7.58
C ALA A 175 -10.37 21.83 6.55
N ASN A 176 -9.14 21.39 6.28
CA ASN A 176 -8.31 21.95 5.21
C ASN A 176 -8.97 21.70 3.83
N LYS A 177 -9.49 22.77 3.21
CA LYS A 177 -10.25 22.73 1.96
C LYS A 177 -9.46 22.18 0.76
N LYS A 178 -8.13 22.39 0.71
CA LYS A 178 -7.28 21.93 -0.40
C LYS A 178 -7.22 20.40 -0.45
N ASN A 179 -6.87 19.78 0.67
CA ASN A 179 -6.75 18.32 0.79
C ASN A 179 -8.10 17.62 0.58
N LEU A 180 -9.22 18.29 0.90
CA LEU A 180 -10.56 17.78 0.62
C LEU A 180 -10.87 17.71 -0.88
N ASN A 181 -10.44 18.71 -1.66
CA ASN A 181 -10.66 18.70 -3.10
C ASN A 181 -9.81 17.63 -3.79
N GLU A 182 -8.53 17.51 -3.41
CA GLU A 182 -7.62 16.47 -3.90
C GLU A 182 -8.15 15.06 -3.59
N GLN A 183 -8.64 14.82 -2.37
CA GLN A 183 -9.26 13.56 -2.00
C GLN A 183 -10.48 13.25 -2.87
N ARG A 184 -11.43 14.19 -3.01
CA ARG A 184 -12.64 13.99 -3.82
C ARG A 184 -12.33 13.69 -5.27
N GLU A 185 -11.38 14.43 -5.87
CA GLU A 185 -10.96 14.23 -7.24
C GLU A 185 -10.34 12.83 -7.42
N LEU A 186 -9.46 12.42 -6.52
CA LEU A 186 -8.86 11.08 -6.53
C LEU A 186 -9.94 9.99 -6.44
N PHE A 187 -10.83 10.06 -5.44
CA PHE A 187 -11.86 9.04 -5.27
C PHE A 187 -12.91 9.05 -6.38
N HIS A 188 -13.15 10.19 -7.03
CA HIS A 188 -13.97 10.24 -8.23
C HIS A 188 -13.32 9.47 -9.39
N LYS A 189 -12.01 9.66 -9.62
CA LYS A 189 -11.26 8.90 -10.64
C LYS A 189 -11.27 7.40 -10.34
N ILE A 190 -11.04 7.02 -9.08
CA ILE A 190 -11.10 5.62 -8.64
C ILE A 190 -12.50 5.04 -8.80
N TRP A 191 -13.55 5.77 -8.40
CA TRP A 191 -14.94 5.32 -8.56
C TRP A 191 -15.28 5.08 -10.03
N ASP A 192 -14.94 6.05 -10.90
CA ASP A 192 -15.17 5.94 -12.34
C ASP A 192 -14.42 4.74 -12.93
N TYR A 193 -13.15 4.54 -12.55
CA TYR A 193 -12.37 3.37 -12.94
C TYR A 193 -13.02 2.05 -12.51
N VAL A 194 -13.44 1.94 -11.24
CA VAL A 194 -14.03 0.71 -10.69
C VAL A 194 -15.39 0.39 -11.31
N MET A 195 -16.19 1.41 -11.66
CA MET A 195 -17.52 1.24 -12.24
C MET A 195 -17.52 1.06 -13.75
N ASN A 196 -16.72 1.85 -14.47
CA ASN A 196 -16.78 1.98 -15.92
C ASN A 196 -15.54 1.41 -16.62
N GLY A 197 -14.38 1.41 -15.95
CA GLY A 197 -13.08 1.02 -16.50
C GLY A 197 -12.80 -0.49 -16.53
N GLY A 198 -13.65 -1.32 -15.93
CA GLY A 198 -13.45 -2.77 -15.85
C GLY A 198 -13.53 -3.55 -17.17
N ASN A 199 -13.81 -2.89 -18.30
CA ASN A 199 -13.95 -3.50 -19.63
C ASN A 199 -12.96 -3.00 -20.69
N VAL A 200 -12.02 -2.09 -20.35
CA VAL A 200 -11.08 -1.55 -21.34
C VAL A 200 -9.69 -2.12 -21.08
N GLU A 201 -9.22 -2.98 -21.98
CA GLU A 201 -7.90 -3.65 -21.95
C GLU A 201 -6.70 -2.68 -22.05
N GLU A 202 -6.91 -1.35 -22.02
CA GLU A 202 -5.89 -0.35 -22.35
C GLU A 202 -5.58 0.70 -21.26
N THR A 203 -6.23 0.67 -20.09
CA THR A 203 -5.93 1.67 -19.03
C THR A 203 -5.08 1.09 -17.91
N GLY A 204 -3.76 1.05 -18.13
CA GLY A 204 -2.73 0.95 -17.08
C GLY A 204 -2.66 2.22 -16.22
N PHE A 205 -3.82 2.68 -15.73
CA PHE A 205 -4.03 4.01 -15.17
C PHE A 205 -3.24 4.24 -13.89
N GLN A 206 -2.94 3.18 -13.12
CA GLN A 206 -2.31 3.34 -11.81
C GLN A 206 -0.86 2.91 -11.77
N LEU A 207 -0.43 1.95 -12.60
CA LEU A 207 0.99 1.56 -12.66
C LEU A 207 1.90 2.76 -12.94
N GLU A 208 1.67 3.51 -14.01
CA GLU A 208 2.50 4.67 -14.38
C GLU A 208 2.40 5.81 -13.35
N GLU A 209 1.21 6.07 -12.80
CA GLU A 209 1.04 7.11 -11.77
C GLU A 209 1.72 6.72 -10.46
N LEU A 210 1.65 5.44 -10.07
CA LEU A 210 2.25 4.90 -8.85
C LEU A 210 3.77 4.79 -9.00
N TYR A 211 4.30 4.42 -10.18
CA TYR A 211 5.72 4.54 -10.52
C TYR A 211 6.19 6.00 -10.45
N SER A 212 5.43 6.94 -11.02
CA SER A 212 5.76 8.38 -10.98
C SER A 212 5.75 8.94 -9.56
N LYS A 213 4.77 8.56 -8.73
CA LYS A 213 4.67 8.94 -7.32
C LYS A 213 5.83 8.35 -6.51
N PHE A 214 6.14 7.07 -6.71
CA PHE A 214 7.23 6.41 -6.01
C PHE A 214 8.57 7.04 -6.39
N HIS A 215 8.81 7.28 -7.69
CA HIS A 215 10.00 7.98 -8.18
C HIS A 215 10.13 9.40 -7.63
N LYS A 216 9.05 10.20 -7.62
CA LYS A 216 9.04 11.53 -7.00
C LYS A 216 9.29 11.49 -5.49
N ALA A 217 8.72 10.50 -4.79
CA ALA A 217 8.90 10.33 -3.36
C ALA A 217 10.32 9.89 -2.96
N ILE A 218 11.06 9.25 -3.88
CA ILE A 218 12.48 8.95 -3.73
C ILE A 218 13.31 10.21 -4.01
N SER A 219 13.00 10.95 -5.07
CA SER A 219 13.75 12.15 -5.47
C SER A 219 13.55 13.36 -4.56
N ALA A 220 12.43 13.42 -3.83
CA ALA A 220 12.12 14.52 -2.89
C ALA A 220 12.88 14.41 -1.55
N GLU A 221 13.49 13.26 -1.23
CA GLU A 221 14.48 13.15 -0.14
C GLU A 221 15.84 13.66 -0.64
N GLY A 222 15.88 14.95 -0.98
CA GLY A 222 17.10 15.66 -1.29
C GLY A 222 18.06 15.59 -0.11
N ILE A 223 19.25 15.07 -0.38
CA ILE A 223 20.45 15.10 0.46
C ILE A 223 20.47 16.42 1.25
N PRO A 224 20.57 16.39 2.60
CA PRO A 224 20.68 17.64 3.36
C PRO A 224 21.88 18.41 2.81
N PRO A 225 21.76 19.74 2.62
CA PRO A 225 22.87 20.53 2.12
C PRO A 225 24.08 20.26 3.01
N SER A 226 25.12 19.70 2.42
CA SER A 226 26.41 19.53 3.07
C SER A 226 26.78 20.89 3.67
N CYS A 227 26.93 20.94 5.00
CA CYS A 227 27.53 22.09 5.66
C CYS A 227 28.90 22.33 5.03
N SER A 228 28.98 23.24 4.07
CA SER A 228 30.24 23.83 3.65
C SER A 228 30.74 24.64 4.84
N GLY A 229 31.72 24.06 5.53
CA GLY A 229 32.43 24.72 6.60
C GLY A 229 32.92 26.08 6.14
N GLN A 230 32.53 27.12 6.87
CA GLN A 230 33.22 28.40 6.85
C GLN A 230 34.65 28.15 7.35
N SER A 231 35.60 28.08 6.41
CA SER A 231 37.01 28.28 6.74
C SER A 231 37.25 29.79 6.82
N SER A 232 36.98 30.37 7.98
CA SER A 232 37.61 31.61 8.39
C SER A 232 38.94 31.25 9.03
N TYR A 233 40.04 31.56 8.35
CA TYR A 233 41.32 31.76 9.01
C TYR A 233 41.74 33.20 8.73
N ALA A 234 41.98 33.89 9.84
CA ALA A 234 42.73 35.14 9.93
C ALA A 234 44.20 34.91 9.55
#